data_AF-A0A932GSE9-F1
#
_entry.id   AF-A0A932GSE9-F1
#
_cell.length_a   1.000
_cell.length_b   1.000
_cell.length_c   1.000
_cell.angle_alpha   90.00
_cell.angle_beta   90.00
_cell.angle_gamma   90.00
#
_symmetry.space_group_name_H-M   'P 1'
#
loop_
_entity.id
_entity.type
_entity.pdbx_description
1 polymer ?
#
loop_
_entity_poly.entity_id
_entity_poly.type
_entity_poly.pdbx_seq_one_letter_code
_entity_poly.pdbx_strand_id
1 'polypeptide(L)' 'MKPMTCGEAMQQFFAYLDRALSGESLEDLEAHLQECLSCCDKLAFSRQLDAFVKNRLPEASLPSGLQERIRQALNRP' A
#
# COMPACT_ATOMS: atom_id res chain seq x y z
N MET A 1 13.07 13.31 17.18
CA MET A 1 12.51 12.25 16.32
C MET A 1 13.68 11.40 15.84
N LYS A 2 13.63 10.08 16.00
CA LYS A 2 14.73 9.20 15.56
C LYS A 2 14.51 8.90 14.06
N PRO A 3 15.53 9.05 13.20
CA PRO A 3 15.38 8.74 11.78
C PRO A 3 15.07 7.26 11.60
N MET A 4 14.08 6.96 10.76
CA MET A 4 13.69 5.60 10.39
C MET A 4 14.87 4.88 9.73
N THR A 5 15.13 3.65 10.14
CA THR A 5 16.15 2.79 9.54
C THR A 5 15.59 2.06 8.32
N CYS A 6 16.47 1.60 7.41
CA CYS A 6 16.05 0.81 6.25
C CYS A 6 15.31 -0.49 6.66
N GLY A 7 15.68 -1.07 7.81
CA GLY A 7 15.03 -2.26 8.34
C GLY A 7 13.58 -1.98 8.76
N GLU A 8 13.36 -0.88 9.48
CA GLU A 8 12.02 -0.40 9.86
C GLU A 8 11.20 -0.03 8.61
N ALA A 9 11.80 0.64 7.62
CA ALA A 9 11.16 1.00 6.36
C ALA A 9 10.63 -0.25 5.61
N MET A 10 11.46 -1.28 5.51
CA MET A 10 11.11 -2.51 4.80
C MET A 10 9.95 -3.27 5.46
N GLN A 11 9.78 -3.19 6.78
CA GLN A 11 8.62 -3.78 7.47
C GLN A 11 7.31 -3.10 7.08
N GLN A 12 7.35 -1.83 6.69
CA GLN A 12 6.17 -1.05 6.33
C GLN A 12 5.83 -1.08 4.84
N PHE A 13 6.68 -1.69 3.99
CA PHE A 13 6.45 -1.69 2.53
C PHE A 13 5.11 -2.32 2.15
N PHE A 14 4.72 -3.44 2.75
CA PHE A 14 3.45 -4.09 2.38
C PHE A 14 2.24 -3.26 2.82
N ALA A 15 2.27 -2.70 4.04
CA ALA A 15 1.22 -1.77 4.48
C ALA A 15 1.10 -0.55 3.54
N TYR A 16 2.24 0.00 3.12
CA TYR A 16 2.31 1.09 2.15
C TYR A 16 1.77 0.70 0.76
N LEU A 17 2.05 -0.52 0.28
CA LEU A 17 1.61 -1.01 -1.03
C LEU A 17 0.15 -1.42 -1.07
N ASP A 18 -0.35 -2.06 -0.02
CA ASP A 18 -1.74 -2.49 0.11
C ASP A 18 -2.69 -1.30 0.25
N ARG A 19 -2.15 -0.07 0.43
CA ARG A 19 -2.91 1.14 0.77
C ARG A 19 -3.95 0.82 1.83
N ALA A 20 -3.54 -0.02 2.78
CA ALA A 20 -4.43 -0.45 3.84
C ALA A 20 -4.93 0.83 4.50
N LEU A 21 -6.23 0.91 4.72
CA LEU A 21 -6.87 2.00 5.46
C LEU A 21 -6.47 1.97 6.95
N SER A 22 -5.27 1.49 7.27
CA SER A 22 -4.63 1.66 8.55
C SER A 22 -4.42 3.16 8.72
N GLY A 23 -5.08 3.75 9.70
CA GLY A 23 -4.82 5.13 10.15
C GLY A 23 -3.42 5.33 10.75
N GLU A 24 -2.45 4.49 10.37
CA GLU A 24 -1.05 4.62 10.70
C GLU A 24 -0.43 5.62 9.73
N SER A 25 0.26 6.62 10.27
CA SER A 25 1.00 7.59 9.46
C SER A 25 2.17 6.89 8.75
N LEU A 26 2.22 7.04 7.43
CA LEU A 26 3.33 6.57 6.59
C LEU A 26 4.35 7.70 6.32
N GLU A 27 4.21 8.85 6.97
CA GLU A 27 5.07 10.03 6.78
C GLU A 27 6.55 9.72 7.00
N ASP A 28 6.87 8.91 8.01
CA ASP A 28 8.26 8.49 8.31
C ASP A 28 8.86 7.64 7.20
N LEU A 29 8.05 6.74 6.62
CA LEU A 29 8.45 5.93 5.49
C LEU A 29 8.63 6.79 4.24
N GLU A 30 7.72 7.71 3.98
CA GLU A 30 7.79 8.62 2.84
C GLU A 30 9.02 9.54 2.93
N ALA A 31 9.31 10.09 4.11
CA ALA A 31 10.52 10.86 4.35
C ALA A 31 11.78 10.01 4.14
N HIS A 32 11.81 8.77 4.63
CA HIS A 32 12.93 7.86 4.40
C HIS A 32 13.14 7.53 2.91
N LEU A 33 12.05 7.34 2.14
CA LEU A 33 12.11 7.06 0.70
C LEU A 33 12.57 8.28 -0.11
N GLN A 34 12.39 9.51 0.39
CA GLN A 34 12.95 10.70 -0.26
C GLN A 34 14.48 10.74 -0.19
N GLU A 35 15.09 10.12 0.82
CA GLU A 35 16.53 10.20 1.09
C GLU A 35 17.29 8.90 0.78
N CYS A 36 16.61 7.75 0.72
CA CYS A 36 17.26 6.44 0.59
C CYS A 36 16.96 5.72 -0.73
N LEU A 37 17.87 5.86 -1.70
CA LEU A 37 17.76 5.18 -3.01
C LEU A 37 17.67 3.65 -2.90
N SER A 38 18.40 3.03 -1.96
CA SER A 38 18.35 1.58 -1.78
C SER A 38 16.95 1.09 -1.35
N CYS A 39 16.25 1.86 -0.52
CA CYS A 39 14.87 1.55 -0.14
C CYS A 39 13.90 1.80 -1.29
N CYS A 40 14.15 2.79 -2.15
CA CYS A 40 13.38 2.98 -3.39
C CYS A 40 13.49 1.75 -4.32
N ASP A 41 14.70 1.22 -4.52
CA ASP A 41 14.91 0.03 -5.35
C ASP A 41 14.21 -1.20 -4.77
N LYS A 42 14.30 -1.41 -3.45
CA LYS A 42 13.61 -2.52 -2.76
C LYS A 42 12.10 -2.37 -2.84
N LEU A 43 11.56 -1.17 -2.69
CA LEU A 43 10.13 -0.91 -2.81
C LEU A 43 9.66 -1.13 -4.25
N ALA A 44 10.45 -0.74 -5.26
CA ALA A 44 10.16 -1.02 -6.66
C ALA A 44 10.07 -2.53 -6.94
N PHE A 45 10.98 -3.32 -6.36
CA PHE A 45 10.90 -4.79 -6.42
C PHE A 45 9.62 -5.30 -5.74
N SER A 46 9.29 -4.82 -4.54
CA SER A 46 8.05 -5.20 -3.85
C SER A 46 6.79 -4.88 -4.67
N ARG A 47 6.76 -3.74 -5.39
CA ARG A 47 5.68 -3.38 -6.32
C ARG A 47 5.55 -4.36 -7.48
N GLN A 48 6.68 -4.75 -8.07
CA GLN A 48 6.69 -5.71 -9.17
C GLN A 48 6.19 -7.08 -8.72
N LEU A 49 6.59 -7.51 -7.52
CA LEU A 49 6.12 -8.75 -6.92
C LEU A 49 4.60 -8.71 -6.65
N ASP A 50 4.10 -7.63 -6.05
CA ASP A 50 2.67 -7.43 -5.80
C ASP A 50 1.85 -7.49 -7.10
N ALA A 51 2.28 -6.77 -8.13
CA ALA A 51 1.63 -6.79 -9.45
C ALA A 51 1.68 -8.19 -10.09
N PHE A 52 2.80 -8.90 -9.97
CA PHE A 52 2.94 -10.26 -10.47
C PHE A 52 1.95 -11.23 -9.81
N VAL A 53 1.76 -11.13 -8.49
CA VAL A 53 0.78 -11.93 -7.76
C VAL A 53 -0.64 -11.56 -8.19
N LYS A 54 -0.98 -10.27 -8.19
CA LYS A 54 -2.31 -9.77 -8.58
C LYS A 54 -2.74 -10.25 -9.97
N ASN A 55 -1.84 -10.26 -10.94
CA ASN A 55 -2.10 -10.71 -12.31
C ASN A 55 -2.33 -12.23 -12.45
N ARG A 56 -2.07 -13.01 -11.40
CA ARG A 56 -2.24 -14.47 -11.38
C ARG A 56 -3.36 -14.93 -10.47
N LEU A 57 -3.99 -14.00 -9.75
CA LEU A 57 -5.17 -14.32 -8.96
C LEU A 57 -6.36 -14.52 -9.90
N PRO A 58 -7.22 -15.52 -9.62
CA PRO A 58 -8.45 -15.70 -10.39
C PRO A 58 -9.34 -14.47 -10.25
N GLU A 59 -9.95 -14.05 -11.34
CA GLU A 59 -10.91 -12.95 -11.32
C GLU A 59 -12.14 -13.38 -10.52
N ALA A 60 -12.38 -12.72 -9.39
CA ALA A 60 -13.54 -12.97 -8.56
C ALA A 60 -14.71 -12.10 -9.03
N SER A 61 -15.86 -12.72 -9.32
CA SER A 61 -17.08 -11.97 -9.58
C SER A 61 -17.49 -11.21 -8.33
N LEU A 62 -17.55 -9.89 -8.41
CA LEU A 62 -18.06 -9.06 -7.31
C LEU A 62 -19.57 -9.25 -7.16
N PRO A 63 -20.12 -9.19 -5.93
CA PRO A 63 -21.56 -9.19 -5.72
C PRO A 63 -22.25 -8.06 -6.51
N SER A 64 -23.39 -8.36 -7.11
CA SER A 64 -24.20 -7.34 -7.79
C SER A 64 -24.60 -6.21 -6.84
N GLY A 65 -24.55 -4.97 -7.31
CA GLY A 65 -24.89 -3.79 -6.53
C GLY A 65 -23.87 -3.41 -5.44
N LEU A 66 -22.72 -4.09 -5.33
CA LEU A 66 -21.67 -3.70 -4.39
C LEU A 66 -21.17 -2.27 -4.65
N GLN A 67 -21.02 -1.89 -5.92
CA GLN A 67 -20.56 -0.57 -6.32
C GLN A 67 -21.53 0.53 -5.85
N GLU A 68 -22.84 0.31 -6.04
CA GLU A 68 -23.90 1.23 -5.58
C GLU A 68 -23.89 1.37 -4.06
N ARG A 69 -23.74 0.27 -3.33
CA ARG A 69 -23.66 0.27 -1.86
C ARG A 69 -22.44 1.07 -1.36
N ILE A 70 -21.29 0.90 -2.00
CA ILE A 70 -20.07 1.68 -1.68
C ILE A 70 -20.31 3.17 -1.91
N ARG A 71 -20.88 3.55 -3.07
CA ARG A 71 -21.20 4.96 -3.37
C ARG A 71 -22.18 5.57 -2.37
N GLN A 72 -23.21 4.83 -1.97
CA GLN A 72 -24.16 5.29 -0.95
C GLN A 72 -23.49 5.52 0.40
N ALA A 73 -22.56 4.66 0.81
CA ALA A 73 -21.82 4.82 2.06
C ALA A 73 -20.91 6.05 2.04
N LEU A 74 -20.26 6.34 0.91
CA LEU A 74 -19.38 7.51 0.74
C LEU A 74 -20.13 8.84 0.60
N ASN A 75 -21.34 8.83 0.04
CA ASN A 75 -22.19 10.03 -0.14
C ASN A 75 -23.08 10.34 1.07
N ARG A 76 -22.93 9.60 2.18
CA ARG A 76 -23.68 9.89 3.41
C ARG A 76 -23.03 11.09 4.12
N PRO A 77 -23.76 12.18 4.38
CA PRO A 77 -23.24 13.32 5.14
C PRO A 77 -22.94 12.95 6.59
#